data_AF-A0A923AJY5-F1
#
_entry.id   AF-A0A923AJY5-F1
#
_cell.length_a   1.000
_cell.length_b   1.000
_cell.length_c   1.000
_cell.angle_alpha   90.00
_cell.angle_beta   90.00
_cell.angle_gamma   90.00
#
_symmetry.space_group_name_H-M   'P 1'
#
loop_
_entity.id
_entity.type
_entity.pdbx_description
1 polymer ?
#
loop_
_entity_poly.entity_id
_entity_poly.type
_entity_poly.pdbx_seq_one_letter_code
_entity_poly.pdbx_strand_id
1 'polypeptide(L)'
;MYLAVGPALLAMPASVWAQTTPPDPASSDQPRPPEELMLSADAPLAPLPDLGVDWPDLSEAKAAEDGGAPAAAAVVDLVRYAYRVTGIDGVADTLFRQRFDALSALKAHVADPSNAAQVDRRAREDAALLMTLLRGAGYYDARVATSVVVEAGKPVVTLAVEPGNRYTLGDVAVPGLVETGDA
;
A
#
# COMPACT_ATOMS: atom_id res chain seq x y z
N MET A 1 -31.55 44.58 22.02
CA MET A 1 -31.12 44.93 20.65
C MET A 1 -30.42 43.70 20.08
N TYR A 2 -31.17 42.85 19.38
CA TYR A 2 -30.70 41.59 18.81
C TYR A 2 -30.64 41.79 17.29
N LEU A 3 -29.48 41.63 16.68
CA LEU A 3 -29.34 41.71 15.23
C LEU A 3 -28.75 40.39 14.75
N ALA A 4 -29.62 39.57 14.17
CA ALA A 4 -29.29 38.33 13.51
C ALA A 4 -28.71 38.64 12.12
N VAL A 5 -27.58 38.03 11.77
CA VAL A 5 -27.04 38.03 10.41
C VAL A 5 -26.87 36.56 10.02
N GLY A 6 -27.68 36.13 9.06
CA GLY A 6 -27.70 34.76 8.55
C GLY A 6 -26.54 34.48 7.59
N PRO A 7 -26.11 33.21 7.46
CA PRO A 7 -25.10 32.84 6.48
C PRO A 7 -25.72 32.68 5.09
N ALA A 8 -25.19 33.44 4.13
CA ALA A 8 -25.46 33.25 2.71
C ALA A 8 -24.70 32.01 2.21
N LEU A 9 -25.44 30.98 1.84
CA LEU A 9 -24.95 29.75 1.23
C LEU A 9 -24.69 30.03 -0.26
N LEU A 10 -23.42 30.09 -0.68
CA LEU A 10 -23.04 30.27 -2.08
C LEU A 10 -22.72 28.89 -2.70
N ALA A 11 -23.69 28.32 -3.41
CA ALA A 11 -23.53 27.07 -4.15
C ALA A 11 -22.73 27.33 -5.44
N MET A 12 -21.56 26.71 -5.58
CA MET A 12 -20.82 26.69 -6.84
C MET A 12 -21.22 25.44 -7.66
N PRO A 13 -21.53 25.57 -8.96
CA PRO A 13 -21.82 24.41 -9.81
C PRO A 13 -20.52 23.69 -10.20
N ALA A 14 -20.45 22.39 -9.95
CA ALA A 14 -19.41 21.53 -10.48
C ALA A 14 -19.63 21.33 -11.99
N SER A 15 -18.71 21.84 -12.81
CA SER A 15 -18.68 21.54 -14.24
C SER A 15 -18.24 20.09 -14.45
N VAL A 16 -19.17 19.26 -14.94
CA VAL A 16 -18.89 17.91 -15.44
C VAL A 16 -18.29 18.05 -16.84
N TRP A 17 -17.04 17.63 -17.02
CA TRP A 17 -16.49 17.37 -18.36
C TRP A 17 -16.81 15.94 -18.74
N ALA A 18 -17.84 15.76 -19.56
CA ALA A 18 -18.07 14.50 -20.26
C ALA A 18 -16.99 14.35 -21.34
N GLN A 19 -16.23 13.25 -21.33
CA GLN A 19 -15.41 12.88 -22.48
C GLN A 19 -16.32 12.45 -23.62
N THR A 20 -16.22 13.13 -24.77
CA THR A 20 -16.84 12.68 -26.01
C THR A 20 -15.89 11.69 -26.68
N THR A 21 -16.29 10.43 -26.77
CA THR A 21 -15.56 9.41 -27.54
C THR A 21 -15.60 9.77 -29.02
N PRO A 22 -14.45 9.84 -29.72
CA PRO A 22 -14.44 10.01 -31.18
C PRO A 22 -15.15 8.83 -31.87
N PRO A 23 -15.87 9.05 -32.99
CA PRO A 23 -16.44 7.96 -33.77
C PRO A 23 -15.32 7.12 -34.41
N ASP A 24 -15.45 5.79 -34.34
CA ASP A 24 -14.57 4.84 -35.02
C ASP A 24 -14.56 5.10 -36.54
N PRO A 25 -13.39 5.29 -37.17
CA PRO A 25 -13.31 5.34 -38.62
C PRO A 25 -13.63 3.95 -39.20
N ALA A 26 -14.59 3.94 -40.12
CA ALA A 26 -15.09 2.79 -40.86
C ALA A 26 -14.00 1.80 -41.26
N SER A 27 -14.21 0.52 -40.90
CA SER A 27 -13.38 -0.61 -41.32
C SER A 27 -13.25 -0.62 -42.84
N SER A 28 -12.01 -0.56 -43.32
CA SER A 28 -11.68 -0.68 -44.73
C SER A 28 -11.96 -2.12 -45.18
N ASP A 29 -12.68 -2.24 -46.30
CA ASP A 29 -13.02 -3.48 -47.00
C ASP A 29 -11.73 -4.22 -47.40
N GLN A 30 -11.34 -5.21 -46.60
CA GLN A 30 -10.20 -6.08 -46.84
C GLN A 30 -10.72 -7.42 -47.39
N PRO A 31 -10.16 -7.97 -48.49
CA PRO A 31 -10.64 -9.23 -49.08
C PRO A 31 -10.64 -10.36 -48.04
N ARG A 32 -11.81 -10.93 -47.77
CA ARG A 32 -11.98 -12.05 -46.85
C ARG A 32 -11.17 -13.25 -47.39
N PRO A 33 -10.26 -13.85 -46.60
CA PRO A 33 -9.57 -15.08 -47.00
C PRO A 33 -10.57 -16.23 -47.19
N PRO A 34 -10.26 -17.24 -48.03
CA PRO A 34 -11.16 -18.36 -48.31
C PRO A 34 -11.57 -19.09 -47.02
N GLU A 35 -12.87 -19.29 -46.85
CA GLU A 35 -13.52 -19.84 -45.64
C GLU A 35 -13.15 -21.30 -45.32
N GLU A 36 -12.40 -21.99 -46.19
CA GLU A 36 -12.02 -23.41 -46.05
C GLU A 36 -11.01 -23.71 -44.92
N LEU A 37 -10.49 -22.69 -44.22
CA LEU A 37 -9.66 -22.87 -43.02
C LEU A 37 -10.35 -22.44 -41.72
N MET A 38 -11.62 -21.99 -41.77
CA MET A 38 -12.38 -21.68 -40.57
C MET A 38 -12.96 -22.98 -40.02
N LEU A 39 -12.37 -23.49 -38.94
CA LEU A 39 -12.93 -24.58 -38.14
C LEU A 39 -14.40 -24.23 -37.81
N SER A 40 -15.35 -24.98 -38.37
CA SER A 40 -16.78 -24.77 -38.09
C SER A 40 -17.12 -25.35 -36.70
N ALA A 41 -17.93 -24.62 -35.93
CA ALA A 41 -18.28 -25.01 -34.57
C ALA A 41 -19.06 -26.35 -34.48
N ASP A 42 -19.77 -26.70 -35.55
CA ASP A 42 -20.51 -27.96 -35.67
C ASP A 42 -19.67 -29.10 -36.28
N ALA A 43 -18.38 -28.88 -36.55
CA ALA A 43 -17.50 -29.94 -37.03
C ALA A 43 -17.32 -31.02 -35.94
N PRO A 44 -17.40 -32.32 -36.28
CA PRO A 44 -17.16 -33.38 -35.32
C PRO A 44 -15.72 -33.30 -34.79
N LEU A 45 -15.56 -33.38 -33.47
CA LEU A 45 -14.24 -33.39 -32.84
C LEU A 45 -13.47 -34.63 -33.29
N ALA A 46 -12.20 -34.44 -33.67
CA ALA A 46 -11.29 -35.55 -33.88
C ALA A 46 -11.14 -36.36 -32.58
N PRO A 47 -11.00 -37.70 -32.64
CA PRO A 47 -10.78 -38.50 -31.45
C PRO A 47 -9.49 -38.07 -30.77
N LEU A 48 -9.61 -37.47 -29.58
CA LEU A 48 -8.48 -37.06 -28.77
C LEU A 48 -7.94 -38.31 -28.05
N PRO A 49 -6.63 -38.66 -28.18
CA PRO A 49 -6.00 -39.59 -27.27
C PRO A 49 -6.09 -39.04 -25.84
N ASP A 50 -6.11 -39.92 -24.84
CA ASP A 50 -6.37 -39.59 -23.44
C ASP A 50 -5.49 -38.43 -22.95
N LEU A 51 -6.07 -37.22 -22.98
CA LEU A 51 -5.45 -35.93 -22.67
C LEU A 51 -5.78 -35.50 -21.23
N GLY A 52 -6.18 -36.46 -20.39
CA GLY A 52 -6.34 -36.28 -18.96
C GLY A 52 -4.96 -36.17 -18.30
N VAL A 53 -4.61 -34.96 -17.85
CA VAL A 53 -3.56 -34.81 -16.84
C VAL A 53 -4.17 -35.10 -15.47
N ASP A 54 -3.53 -35.98 -14.70
CA ASP A 54 -3.90 -36.23 -13.31
C ASP A 54 -3.66 -34.97 -12.49
N TRP A 55 -4.68 -34.13 -12.39
CA TRP A 55 -4.63 -32.92 -11.58
C TRP A 55 -4.44 -33.30 -10.12
N PRO A 56 -3.44 -32.73 -9.41
CA PRO A 56 -3.23 -33.00 -8.00
C PRO A 56 -4.47 -32.61 -7.19
N ASP A 57 -4.74 -33.33 -6.11
CA ASP A 57 -5.86 -33.03 -5.22
C ASP A 57 -5.64 -31.64 -4.57
N LEU A 58 -6.56 -30.71 -4.85
CA LEU A 58 -6.51 -29.35 -4.32
C LEU A 58 -6.57 -29.33 -2.78
N SER A 59 -7.13 -30.36 -2.15
CA SER A 59 -7.14 -30.48 -0.69
C SER A 59 -5.74 -30.78 -0.13
N GLU A 60 -4.91 -31.53 -0.85
CA GLU A 60 -3.50 -31.75 -0.52
C GLU A 60 -2.67 -30.48 -0.79
N ALA A 61 -2.95 -29.76 -1.87
CA ALA A 61 -2.33 -28.47 -2.16
C ALA A 61 -2.62 -27.43 -1.05
N LYS A 62 -3.84 -27.41 -0.51
CA LYS A 62 -4.21 -26.57 0.62
C LYS A 62 -3.44 -26.93 1.91
N ALA A 63 -3.20 -28.22 2.16
CA ALA A 63 -2.42 -28.66 3.30
C ALA A 63 -0.94 -28.24 3.20
N ALA A 64 -0.41 -28.11 1.98
CA ALA A 64 0.94 -27.59 1.74
C ALA A 64 1.05 -26.06 1.93
N GLU A 65 -0.03 -25.30 1.72
CA GLU A 65 -0.07 -23.84 1.92
C GLU A 65 -0.52 -23.40 3.32
N ASP A 66 -1.01 -24.32 4.17
CA ASP A 66 -1.39 -24.03 5.56
C ASP A 66 -0.18 -23.77 6.51
N GLY A 67 1.01 -23.54 5.94
CA GLY A 67 2.19 -22.97 6.62
C GLY A 67 2.07 -21.50 7.05
N GLY A 68 0.85 -20.94 7.09
CA GLY A 68 0.61 -19.61 7.67
C GLY A 68 -0.43 -18.76 6.95
N ALA A 69 -1.64 -19.27 6.69
CA ALA A 69 -2.77 -18.39 6.38
C ALA A 69 -3.19 -17.64 7.65
N PRO A 70 -3.37 -16.30 7.64
CA PRO A 70 -3.90 -15.59 8.79
C PRO A 70 -5.33 -16.08 9.04
N ALA A 71 -5.58 -16.55 10.26
CA ALA A 71 -6.88 -17.05 10.67
C ALA A 71 -7.99 -16.04 10.31
N ALA A 72 -9.05 -16.56 9.68
CA ALA A 72 -10.26 -15.80 9.41
C ALA A 72 -10.70 -15.08 10.69
N ALA A 73 -10.91 -13.76 10.58
CA ALA A 73 -11.16 -12.86 11.69
C ALA A 73 -12.39 -13.30 12.50
N ALA A 74 -12.13 -13.99 13.63
CA ALA A 74 -13.11 -14.18 14.69
C ALA A 74 -13.62 -12.81 15.15
N VAL A 75 -14.89 -12.72 15.54
CA VAL A 75 -15.52 -11.52 16.13
C VAL A 75 -14.52 -10.84 17.06
N VAL A 76 -13.98 -9.71 16.61
CA VAL A 76 -12.72 -9.21 17.16
C VAL A 76 -13.02 -8.33 18.35
N ASP A 77 -12.68 -8.79 19.55
CA ASP A 77 -12.73 -7.95 20.73
C ASP A 77 -11.94 -6.66 20.48
N LEU A 78 -12.59 -5.52 20.73
CA LEU A 78 -11.95 -4.21 20.67
C LEU A 78 -11.17 -4.02 21.97
N VAL A 79 -9.84 -4.01 21.87
CA VAL A 79 -8.96 -3.89 23.03
C VAL A 79 -8.09 -2.64 22.87
N ARG A 80 -7.80 -1.96 23.99
CA ARG A 80 -6.77 -0.91 23.99
C ARG A 80 -5.40 -1.54 23.88
N TYR A 81 -4.55 -0.98 23.03
CA TYR A 81 -3.17 -1.42 22.86
C TYR A 81 -2.18 -0.43 23.48
N ALA A 82 -0.93 -0.83 23.58
CA ALA A 82 0.19 0.08 23.76
C ALA A 82 1.14 -0.09 22.57
N TYR A 83 2.06 0.86 22.37
CA TYR A 83 3.12 0.70 21.39
C TYR A 83 4.45 1.21 21.95
N ARG A 84 5.55 0.74 21.36
CA ARG A 84 6.91 1.21 21.61
C ARG A 84 7.73 1.17 20.34
N VAL A 85 8.74 2.03 20.27
CA VAL A 85 9.75 2.04 19.21
C VAL A 85 11.10 1.74 19.85
N THR A 86 11.84 0.78 19.30
CA THR A 86 13.15 0.36 19.82
C THR A 86 14.24 0.54 18.78
N GLY A 87 15.50 0.69 19.20
CA GLY A 87 16.66 0.79 18.29
C GLY A 87 16.82 2.15 17.60
N ILE A 88 16.13 3.19 18.08
CA ILE A 88 16.09 4.50 17.44
C ILE A 88 16.82 5.61 18.21
N ASP A 89 17.25 5.35 19.45
CA ASP A 89 17.69 6.40 20.37
C ASP A 89 18.95 7.15 19.92
N GLY A 90 19.84 6.49 19.18
CA GLY A 90 21.05 7.12 18.63
C GLY A 90 20.83 7.93 17.35
N VAL A 91 19.64 7.86 16.74
CA VAL A 91 19.37 8.44 15.41
C VAL A 91 18.17 9.39 15.37
N ALA A 92 17.23 9.25 16.30
CA ALA A 92 16.05 10.10 16.39
C ALA A 92 16.33 11.39 17.18
N ASP A 93 16.70 12.44 16.47
CA ASP A 93 16.77 13.80 17.01
C ASP A 93 15.39 14.36 17.38
N THR A 94 15.37 15.57 17.96
CA THR A 94 14.12 16.22 18.41
C THR A 94 13.12 16.42 17.27
N LEU A 95 13.58 16.83 16.09
CA LEU A 95 12.71 17.09 14.94
C LEU A 95 12.12 15.78 14.39
N PHE A 96 12.92 14.72 14.33
CA PHE A 96 12.47 13.39 13.96
C PHE A 96 11.34 12.93 14.89
N ARG A 97 11.55 13.01 16.21
CA ARG A 97 10.55 12.59 17.21
C ARG A 97 9.27 13.39 17.10
N GLN A 98 9.37 14.71 16.93
CA GLN A 98 8.20 15.58 16.71
C GLN A 98 7.43 15.20 15.44
N ARG A 99 8.12 14.92 14.33
CA ARG A 99 7.48 14.51 13.07
C ARG A 99 6.80 13.16 13.17
N PHE A 100 7.46 12.18 13.79
CA PHE A 100 6.86 10.88 14.04
C PHE A 100 5.63 11.00 14.92
N ASP A 101 5.73 11.74 16.03
CA ASP A 101 4.62 11.98 16.95
C ASP A 101 3.43 12.68 16.27
N ALA A 102 3.67 13.62 15.37
CA ALA A 102 2.61 14.34 14.68
C ALA A 102 1.89 13.49 13.63
N LEU A 103 2.54 12.46 13.08
CA LEU A 103 2.05 11.70 11.93
C LEU A 103 1.71 10.24 12.25
N SER A 104 2.08 9.75 13.44
CA SER A 104 1.88 8.35 13.85
C SER A 104 0.40 8.02 14.01
N ALA A 105 -0.07 7.04 13.23
CA ALA A 105 -1.40 6.46 13.30
C ALA A 105 -1.58 5.64 14.60
N LEU A 106 -0.53 4.94 15.07
CA LEU A 106 -0.59 4.25 16.36
C LEU A 106 -0.76 5.23 17.51
N LYS A 107 -0.04 6.36 17.50
CA LYS A 107 -0.17 7.38 18.55
C LYS A 107 -1.54 8.05 18.51
N ALA A 108 -2.03 8.42 17.32
CA ALA A 108 -3.31 9.09 17.16
C ALA A 108 -4.49 8.28 17.73
N HIS A 109 -4.39 6.95 17.70
CA HIS A 109 -5.46 6.04 18.11
C HIS A 109 -5.10 5.14 19.31
N VAL A 110 -4.08 5.48 20.10
CA VAL A 110 -3.65 4.64 21.23
C VAL A 110 -4.72 4.54 22.34
N ALA A 111 -5.58 5.54 22.46
CA ALA A 111 -6.67 5.58 23.44
C ALA A 111 -7.91 4.80 23.00
N ASP A 112 -8.04 4.55 21.69
CA ASP A 112 -9.23 3.97 21.07
C ASP A 112 -9.16 2.43 21.11
N PRO A 113 -10.18 1.76 21.69
CA PRO A 113 -10.32 0.31 21.55
C PRO A 113 -10.33 -0.08 20.08
N SER A 114 -9.41 -0.96 19.68
CA SER A 114 -9.19 -1.33 18.29
C SER A 114 -9.07 -2.84 18.17
N ASN A 115 -9.48 -3.37 17.02
CA ASN A 115 -9.30 -4.79 16.74
C ASN A 115 -7.87 -5.08 16.22
N ALA A 116 -7.47 -6.36 16.22
CA ALA A 116 -6.13 -6.77 15.81
C ALA A 116 -5.76 -6.33 14.38
N ALA A 117 -6.70 -6.42 13.42
CA ALA A 117 -6.45 -6.03 12.03
C ALA A 117 -6.24 -4.51 11.86
N GLN A 118 -6.99 -3.70 12.62
CA GLN A 118 -6.80 -2.24 12.65
C GLN A 118 -5.43 -1.87 13.22
N VAL A 119 -5.02 -2.52 14.31
CA VAL A 119 -3.73 -2.29 14.95
C VAL A 119 -2.59 -2.70 14.02
N ASP A 120 -2.67 -3.86 13.36
CA ASP A 120 -1.68 -4.32 12.39
C ASP A 120 -1.56 -3.37 11.18
N ARG A 121 -2.68 -2.93 10.61
CA ARG A 121 -2.67 -1.93 9.52
C ARG A 121 -1.96 -0.64 9.95
N ARG A 122 -2.29 -0.11 11.12
CA ARG A 122 -1.66 1.12 11.67
C ARG A 122 -0.17 0.90 11.95
N ALA A 123 0.22 -0.28 12.44
CA ALA A 123 1.62 -0.60 12.66
C ALA A 123 2.44 -0.60 11.36
N ARG A 124 1.89 -1.11 10.26
CA ARG A 124 2.53 -1.07 8.94
C ARG A 124 2.64 0.35 8.39
N GLU A 125 1.61 1.16 8.60
CA GLU A 125 1.62 2.58 8.23
C GLU A 125 2.71 3.34 8.98
N ASP A 126 2.82 3.16 10.30
CA ASP A 126 3.86 3.78 11.11
C ASP A 126 5.27 3.26 10.78
N ALA A 127 5.41 1.98 10.41
CA ALA A 127 6.67 1.44 9.93
C ALA A 127 7.11 2.12 8.61
N ALA A 128 6.18 2.36 7.69
CA ALA A 128 6.45 3.09 6.46
C ALA A 128 6.80 4.58 6.72
N LEU A 129 6.12 5.21 7.69
CA LEU A 129 6.45 6.56 8.16
C LEU A 129 7.87 6.60 8.73
N LEU A 130 8.24 5.68 9.62
CA LEU A 130 9.60 5.59 10.17
C LEU A 130 10.65 5.40 9.07
N MET A 131 10.41 4.50 8.12
CA MET A 131 11.28 4.31 6.96
C MET A 131 11.48 5.61 6.16
N THR A 132 10.41 6.38 5.96
CA THR A 132 10.46 7.67 5.25
C THR A 132 11.28 8.70 6.02
N LEU A 133 11.05 8.83 7.33
CA LEU A 133 11.79 9.77 8.18
C LEU A 133 13.27 9.40 8.29
N LEU A 134 13.59 8.11 8.44
CA LEU A 134 14.96 7.60 8.52
C LEU A 134 15.73 7.86 7.22
N ARG A 135 15.08 7.61 6.07
CA ARG A 135 15.65 7.94 4.76
C ARG A 135 15.92 9.43 4.61
N GLY A 136 14.97 10.28 5.05
CA GLY A 136 15.15 11.73 5.07
C GLY A 136 16.30 12.20 5.97
N ALA A 137 16.66 11.43 6.99
CA ALA A 137 17.80 11.68 7.88
C ALA A 137 19.13 11.09 7.36
N GLY A 138 19.11 10.38 6.23
CA GLY A 138 20.27 9.77 5.56
C GLY A 138 20.45 8.27 5.83
N TYR A 139 19.54 7.61 6.55
CA TYR A 139 19.61 6.18 6.85
C TYR A 139 18.90 5.36 5.76
N TYR A 140 19.54 5.21 4.60
CA TYR A 140 18.94 4.54 3.45
C TYR A 140 18.86 3.01 3.59
N ASP A 141 19.72 2.41 4.41
CA ASP A 141 19.73 0.98 4.71
C ASP A 141 18.86 0.60 5.92
N ALA A 142 18.08 1.56 6.43
CA ALA A 142 17.25 1.33 7.59
C ALA A 142 16.27 0.17 7.35
N ARG A 143 16.02 -0.61 8.39
CA ARG A 143 14.97 -1.62 8.43
C ARG A 143 14.05 -1.35 9.62
N VAL A 144 12.75 -1.58 9.41
CA VAL A 144 11.76 -1.48 10.48
C VAL A 144 10.91 -2.74 10.47
N ALA A 145 10.95 -3.49 11.56
CA ALA A 145 10.13 -4.67 11.77
C ALA A 145 8.98 -4.34 12.72
N THR A 146 7.81 -4.94 12.46
CA THR A 146 6.64 -4.82 13.33
C THR A 146 6.38 -6.14 14.03
N SER A 147 6.03 -6.08 15.32
CA SER A 147 5.54 -7.24 16.06
C SER A 147 4.47 -6.84 17.05
N VAL A 148 3.57 -7.76 17.36
CA VAL A 148 2.52 -7.57 18.36
C VAL A 148 2.61 -8.71 19.35
N VAL A 149 2.81 -8.38 20.62
CA VAL A 149 2.91 -9.35 21.72
C VAL A 149 1.93 -8.94 22.82
N VAL A 150 1.28 -9.92 23.45
CA VAL A 150 0.42 -9.66 24.60
C VAL A 150 1.26 -9.66 25.86
N GLU A 151 1.32 -8.53 26.55
CA GLU A 151 2.04 -8.37 27.81
C GLU A 151 1.06 -7.95 28.91
N ALA A 152 1.06 -8.65 30.04
CA ALA A 152 0.13 -8.41 31.15
C ALA A 152 -1.35 -8.31 30.71
N GLY A 153 -1.76 -9.13 29.73
CA GLY A 153 -3.12 -9.14 29.19
C GLY A 153 -3.47 -8.01 28.24
N LYS A 154 -2.50 -7.18 27.83
CA LYS A 154 -2.69 -6.07 26.88
C LYS A 154 -1.83 -6.26 25.63
N PRO A 155 -2.37 -6.07 24.41
CA PRO A 155 -1.55 -6.06 23.19
C PRO A 155 -0.55 -4.91 23.21
N VAL A 156 0.71 -5.20 22.91
CA VAL A 156 1.78 -4.21 22.75
C VAL A 156 2.43 -4.36 21.38
N VAL A 157 2.35 -3.28 20.60
CA VAL A 157 2.99 -3.19 19.28
C VAL A 157 4.43 -2.72 19.46
N THR A 158 5.38 -3.45 18.91
CA THR A 158 6.79 -3.05 18.88
C THR A 158 7.20 -2.73 17.44
N LEU A 159 7.69 -1.50 17.23
CA LEU A 159 8.36 -1.08 16.01
C LEU A 159 9.87 -1.16 16.25
N ALA A 160 10.50 -2.24 15.78
CA ALA A 160 11.93 -2.46 15.94
C ALA A 160 12.69 -1.83 14.78
N VAL A 161 13.51 -0.82 15.07
CA VAL A 161 14.28 -0.06 14.09
C VAL A 161 15.73 -0.52 14.09
N GLU A 162 16.25 -0.83 12.92
CA GLU A 162 17.68 -0.99 12.65
C GLU A 162 18.11 0.14 11.70
N PRO A 163 18.75 1.21 12.19
CA PRO A 163 19.03 2.38 11.35
C PRO A 163 20.05 2.13 10.22
N GLY A 164 21.02 1.23 10.43
CA GLY A 164 22.10 1.00 9.47
C GLY A 164 23.05 2.20 9.33
N ASN A 165 23.67 2.33 8.16
CA ASN A 165 24.64 3.38 7.87
C ASN A 165 23.95 4.71 7.52
N ARG A 166 24.57 5.82 7.94
CA ARG A 166 24.17 7.16 7.51
C ARG A 166 24.95 7.57 6.28
N TYR A 167 24.23 7.91 5.22
CA TYR A 167 24.78 8.42 3.97
C TYR A 167 24.61 9.93 3.89
N THR A 168 25.63 10.58 3.35
CA THR A 168 25.63 12.01 3.03
C THR A 168 25.83 12.18 1.54
N LEU A 169 25.37 13.30 0.98
CA LEU A 169 25.70 13.67 -0.39
C LEU A 169 27.22 13.92 -0.49
N GLY A 170 27.86 13.32 -1.49
CA GLY A 170 29.25 13.59 -1.84
C GLY A 170 29.32 14.75 -2.83
N ASP A 171 29.28 14.42 -4.12
CA ASP A 171 29.24 15.39 -5.21
C ASP A 171 27.86 15.39 -5.90
N VAL A 172 27.39 16.58 -6.25
CA VAL A 172 26.16 16.75 -7.04
C VAL A 172 26.54 17.42 -8.37
N ALA A 173 26.54 16.65 -9.45
CA ALA A 173 26.80 17.16 -10.79
C ALA A 173 25.47 17.50 -11.48
N VAL A 174 25.36 18.73 -12.00
CA VAL A 174 24.21 19.16 -12.82
C VAL A 174 24.71 19.48 -14.23
N PRO A 175 24.86 18.46 -15.10
CA PRO A 175 25.32 18.68 -16.46
C PRO A 175 24.30 19.54 -17.23
N GLY A 176 24.79 20.51 -18.02
CA GLY A 176 23.96 21.40 -18.84
C GLY A 176 23.55 22.72 -18.18
N LEU A 177 23.89 22.99 -16.92
CA LEU A 177 23.64 24.29 -16.27
C LEU A 177 24.80 25.31 -16.42
N VAL A 178 25.91 24.89 -17.01
CA VAL A 178 27.15 25.68 -17.07
C VAL A 178 27.10 26.83 -18.09
N GLU A 179 26.16 26.82 -19.04
CA GLU A 179 26.06 27.83 -20.11
C GLU A 179 25.25 29.08 -19.75
N THR A 180 24.61 29.16 -18.58
CA THR A 180 23.75 30.30 -18.20
C THR A 180 24.30 31.12 -17.02
N GLY A 181 25.58 30.90 -16.66
CA GLY A 181 26.20 31.44 -15.46
C GLY A 181 27.24 32.55 -15.66
N ASP A 182 27.17 33.32 -16.74
CA ASP A 182 27.92 34.58 -16.88
C ASP A 182 26.95 35.76 -16.80
N ALA A 183 27.11 36.59 -15.77
CA ALA A 183 26.48 37.90 -15.60
C ALA A 183 27.54 38.93 -15.23
#